data_AF-A0A7C9MA33-F1
#
_entry.id   AF-A0A7C9MA33-F1
#
_cell.length_a   1.000
_cell.length_b   1.000
_cell.length_c   1.000
_cell.angle_alpha   90.00
_cell.angle_beta   90.00
_cell.angle_gamma   90.00
#
_symmetry.space_group_name_H-M   'P 1'
#
loop_
_entity.id
_entity.type
_entity.pdbx_description
1 polymer ?
#
loop_
_entity_poly.entity_id
_entity_poly.type
_entity_poly.pdbx_seq_one_letter_code
_entity_poly.pdbx_strand_id
1 'polypeptide(L)'
;MTASTAPRRYDLALDLACQTIAACLDRARLAAPERTRLHAALQDLRRTWGTPAPLEPLLQTLGLALADLPDDCALPARVSLHTIRQWRCEVQEPGALGAVGWPSGLASAAS
;
A
#
# COMPACT_ATOMS: atom_id res chain seq x y z
N MET A 1 -20.71 -11.02 17.54
CA MET A 1 -20.13 -9.86 16.82
C MET A 1 -18.69 -9.70 17.28
N THR A 2 -17.75 -10.43 16.66
CA THR A 2 -16.33 -10.29 16.95
C THR A 2 -15.79 -9.12 16.14
N ALA A 3 -15.64 -7.95 16.79
CA ALA A 3 -14.80 -6.88 16.25
C ALA A 3 -13.42 -7.48 15.98
N SER A 4 -12.99 -7.51 14.73
CA SER A 4 -11.71 -8.10 14.34
C SER A 4 -10.59 -7.20 14.85
N THR A 5 -10.05 -7.53 16.02
CA THR A 5 -8.95 -6.86 16.71
C THR A 5 -7.60 -7.22 16.07
N ALA A 6 -7.49 -7.08 14.75
CA ALA A 6 -6.18 -7.05 14.12
C ALA A 6 -5.82 -5.56 13.95
N PRO A 7 -4.82 -5.02 14.68
CA PRO A 7 -4.19 -3.78 14.24
C PRO A 7 -3.74 -4.05 12.81
N ARG A 8 -4.25 -3.27 11.84
CA ARG A 8 -4.25 -3.70 10.44
C ARG A 8 -2.80 -3.90 10.05
N ARG A 9 -2.47 -5.13 9.64
CA ARG A 9 -1.11 -5.68 9.45
C ARG A 9 -0.09 -4.74 8.78
N TYR A 10 -0.57 -3.76 8.02
CA TYR A 10 0.24 -2.82 7.25
C TYR A 10 0.11 -1.35 7.69
N ASP A 11 -0.57 -0.98 8.78
CA ASP A 11 -0.77 0.44 9.15
C ASP A 11 0.55 1.18 9.39
N LEU A 12 1.46 0.60 10.19
CA LEU A 12 2.78 1.20 10.41
C LEU A 12 3.60 1.26 9.12
N ALA A 13 3.54 0.21 8.31
CA ALA A 13 4.27 0.11 7.05
C ALA A 13 3.75 1.12 6.02
N LEU A 14 2.43 1.34 5.98
CA LEU A 14 1.77 2.37 5.18
C LEU A 14 2.21 3.76 5.61
N ASP A 15 2.27 4.03 6.91
CA ASP A 15 2.70 5.33 7.42
C ASP A 15 4.14 5.65 7.00
N LEU A 16 5.06 4.69 7.08
CA LEU A 16 6.44 4.84 6.62
C LEU A 16 6.54 5.02 5.09
N ALA A 17 5.76 4.25 4.33
CA ALA A 17 5.70 4.39 2.88
C ALA A 17 5.15 5.78 2.47
N CYS A 18 4.11 6.26 3.15
CA CYS A 18 3.55 7.60 2.93
C CYS A 18 4.54 8.70 3.31
N GLN A 19 5.29 8.56 4.40
CA GLN A 19 6.36 9.50 4.77
C GLN A 19 7.46 9.57 3.71
N THR A 20 7.85 8.42 3.15
CA THR A 20 8.85 8.34 2.08
C THR A 20 8.37 9.09 0.83
N ILE A 21 7.09 8.92 0.46
CA ILE A 21 6.50 9.64 -0.68
C ILE A 21 6.42 11.15 -0.36
N ALA A 22 5.95 11.54 0.82
CA ALA A 22 5.86 12.94 1.24
C ALA A 22 7.23 13.64 1.18
N ALA A 23 8.29 13.00 1.70
CA ALA A 23 9.65 13.53 1.65
C ALA A 23 10.16 13.71 0.20
N CYS A 24 9.77 12.82 -0.71
CA CYS A 24 10.06 12.98 -2.13
C CYS A 24 9.36 14.22 -2.72
N LEU A 25 8.06 14.37 -2.44
CA LEU A 25 7.26 15.51 -2.91
C LEU A 25 7.76 16.86 -2.38
N ASP A 26 8.25 16.90 -1.15
CA ASP A 26 8.81 18.11 -0.53
C ASP A 26 10.17 18.51 -1.12
N ARG A 27 10.96 17.52 -1.55
CA ARG A 27 12.25 17.74 -2.22
C ARG A 27 12.09 18.04 -3.71
N ALA A 28 11.00 17.58 -4.31
CA ALA A 28 10.69 17.85 -5.70
C ALA A 28 10.38 19.34 -5.92
N ARG A 29 10.82 19.90 -7.05
CA ARG A 29 10.54 21.30 -7.42
C ARG A 29 9.12 21.46 -7.98
N LEU A 30 8.13 21.01 -7.23
CA LEU A 30 6.72 21.08 -7.59
C LEU A 30 6.12 22.45 -7.29
N ALA A 31 5.23 22.91 -8.17
CA ALA A 31 4.41 24.08 -7.91
C ALA A 31 3.60 23.88 -6.61
N ALA A 32 3.44 24.94 -5.81
CA ALA A 32 2.77 24.85 -4.51
C ALA A 32 1.36 24.22 -4.58
N PRO A 33 0.50 24.55 -5.55
CA PRO A 33 -0.83 23.93 -5.66
C PRO A 33 -0.75 22.41 -5.90
N GLU A 34 0.16 21.96 -6.77
CA GLU A 34 0.32 20.55 -7.10
C GLU A 34 0.87 19.76 -5.91
N ARG A 35 1.87 20.31 -5.20
CA ARG A 35 2.39 19.71 -3.97
C ARG A 35 1.30 19.58 -2.89
N THR A 36 0.50 20.62 -2.67
CA THR A 36 -0.63 20.56 -1.72
C THR A 36 -1.63 19.48 -2.11
N ARG A 37 -1.98 19.38 -3.40
CA ARG A 37 -2.88 18.35 -3.92
C ARG A 37 -2.35 16.94 -3.68
N LEU A 38 -1.05 16.70 -3.92
CA LEU A 38 -0.44 15.38 -3.73
C LEU A 38 -0.31 15.00 -2.25
N HIS A 39 -0.02 15.96 -1.38
CA HIS A 39 -0.08 15.74 0.07
C HIS A 39 -1.50 15.43 0.55
N ALA A 40 -2.51 16.10 0.02
CA ALA A 40 -3.90 15.76 0.31
C ALA A 40 -4.25 14.33 -0.14
N ALA A 41 -3.80 13.91 -1.33
CA ALA A 41 -3.99 12.55 -1.81
C ALA A 41 -3.32 11.49 -0.90
N LEU A 42 -2.13 11.77 -0.35
CA LEU A 42 -1.49 10.91 0.65
C LEU A 42 -2.27 10.84 1.96
N GLN A 43 -2.82 11.96 2.43
CA GLN A 43 -3.65 11.96 3.64
C GLN A 43 -4.94 11.18 3.43
N ASP A 44 -5.60 11.36 2.28
CA ASP A 44 -6.81 10.63 1.92
C ASP A 44 -6.53 9.13 1.78
N LEU A 45 -5.38 8.74 1.23
CA LEU A 45 -4.94 7.35 1.17
C LEU A 45 -4.87 6.72 2.56
N ARG A 46 -4.23 7.40 3.53
CA ARG A 46 -4.11 6.93 4.91
C ARG A 46 -5.47 6.81 5.59
N ARG A 47 -6.35 7.80 5.43
CA ARG A 47 -7.71 7.75 6.01
C ARG A 47 -8.57 6.63 5.43
N THR A 48 -8.39 6.38 4.14
CA THR A 48 -9.22 5.42 3.38
C THR A 48 -8.67 4.00 3.47
N TRP A 49 -7.42 3.82 3.91
CA TRP A 49 -6.83 2.51 4.12
C TRP A 49 -7.71 1.63 5.01
N GLY A 50 -7.82 0.35 4.68
CA GLY A 50 -8.65 -0.62 5.41
C GLY A 50 -10.16 -0.33 5.39
N THR A 51 -10.62 0.61 4.57
CA THR A 51 -12.04 0.80 4.25
C THR A 51 -12.38 0.19 2.89
N PRO A 52 -13.65 -0.13 2.59
CA PRO A 52 -14.04 -0.66 1.29
C PRO A 52 -14.01 0.37 0.15
N ALA A 53 -13.63 1.62 0.42
CA ALA A 53 -13.59 2.67 -0.59
C ALA A 53 -12.42 2.49 -1.58
N PRO A 54 -12.57 2.96 -2.83
CA PRO A 54 -11.57 2.76 -3.87
C PRO A 54 -10.32 3.62 -3.62
N LEU A 55 -9.18 2.95 -3.42
CA LEU A 55 -7.86 3.60 -3.28
C LEU A 55 -7.15 3.82 -4.62
N GLU A 56 -7.58 3.14 -5.68
CA GLU A 56 -6.90 3.17 -6.99
C GLU A 56 -6.74 4.58 -7.57
N PRO A 57 -7.74 5.48 -7.52
CA PRO A 57 -7.58 6.83 -8.06
C PRO A 57 -6.47 7.63 -7.36
N LEU A 58 -6.34 7.45 -6.03
CA LEU A 58 -5.29 8.11 -5.24
C LEU A 58 -3.92 7.54 -5.59
N LEU A 59 -3.80 6.21 -5.68
CA LEU A 59 -2.58 5.52 -6.05
C LEU A 59 -2.14 5.82 -7.50
N GLN A 60 -3.09 6.05 -8.41
CA GLN A 60 -2.81 6.44 -9.79
C GLN A 60 -2.33 7.89 -9.87
N THR A 61 -3.00 8.81 -9.17
CA THR A 61 -2.60 10.22 -9.10
C THR A 61 -1.17 10.36 -8.58
N LEU A 62 -0.83 9.67 -7.48
CA LEU A 62 0.52 9.65 -6.93
C LEU A 62 1.52 9.00 -7.90
N GLY A 63 1.12 7.92 -8.58
CA GLY A 63 1.97 7.23 -9.54
C GLY A 63 2.37 8.10 -10.72
N LEU A 64 1.42 8.84 -11.29
CA LEU A 64 1.68 9.78 -12.39
C LEU A 64 2.63 10.90 -11.93
N ALA A 65 2.36 11.52 -10.78
CA ALA A 65 3.21 12.60 -10.27
C ALA A 65 4.64 12.14 -9.98
N LEU A 66 4.83 10.91 -9.47
CA LEU A 66 6.15 10.35 -9.20
C LEU A 66 6.88 9.89 -10.47
N ALA A 67 6.16 9.54 -11.54
CA ALA A 67 6.77 9.11 -12.81
C ALA A 67 7.54 10.24 -13.49
N ASP A 68 7.05 11.48 -13.37
CA ASP A 68 7.67 12.67 -13.98
C ASP A 68 8.88 13.21 -13.20
N LEU A 69 9.18 12.64 -12.02
CA LEU A 69 10.29 13.07 -11.18
C LEU A 69 11.61 12.32 -11.51
N PRO A 70 12.78 12.93 -11.28
CA PRO A 70 14.07 12.25 -11.45
C PRO A 70 14.23 11.04 -10.51
N ASP A 71 14.87 9.98 -11.00
CA ASP A 71 15.05 8.73 -10.25
C ASP A 71 15.80 8.92 -8.92
N ASP A 72 16.80 9.81 -8.91
CA ASP A 72 17.65 10.10 -7.75
C ASP A 72 16.84 10.48 -6.49
N CYS A 73 15.65 11.07 -6.67
CA CYS A 73 14.75 11.42 -5.58
C CYS A 73 13.46 10.59 -5.55
N ALA A 74 13.00 10.08 -6.69
CA ALA A 74 11.69 9.44 -6.82
C ALA A 74 11.71 7.92 -6.64
N LEU A 75 12.85 7.25 -6.82
CA LEU A 75 12.92 5.79 -6.74
C LEU A 75 12.36 5.22 -5.40
N PRO A 76 12.75 5.75 -4.21
CA PRO A 76 12.20 5.26 -2.95
C PRO A 76 10.68 5.46 -2.83
N ALA A 77 10.16 6.57 -3.37
CA ALA A 77 8.74 6.88 -3.37
C ALA A 77 7.96 5.97 -4.32
N ARG A 78 8.49 5.67 -5.50
CA ARG A 78 7.88 4.73 -6.45
C ARG A 78 7.85 3.31 -5.90
N VAL A 79 8.94 2.86 -5.27
CA VAL A 79 8.99 1.57 -4.57
C VAL A 79 7.94 1.54 -3.46
N SER A 80 7.89 2.57 -2.62
CA SER A 80 6.88 2.69 -1.56
C SER A 80 5.45 2.63 -2.11
N LEU A 81 5.15 3.33 -3.20
CA LEU A 81 3.83 3.30 -3.85
C LEU A 81 3.50 1.92 -4.43
N HIS A 82 4.47 1.24 -5.03
CA HIS A 82 4.30 -0.13 -5.52
C HIS A 82 4.01 -1.09 -4.36
N THR A 83 4.75 -0.98 -3.26
CA THR A 83 4.54 -1.79 -2.06
C THR A 83 3.15 -1.57 -1.46
N ILE A 84 2.64 -0.33 -1.43
CA ILE A 84 1.27 -0.05 -0.98
C ILE A 84 0.24 -0.76 -1.87
N ARG A 85 0.43 -0.76 -3.20
CA ARG A 85 -0.45 -1.51 -4.13
C ARG A 85 -0.45 -2.99 -3.83
N GLN A 86 0.73 -3.58 -3.56
CA GLN A 86 0.85 -4.98 -3.19
C GLN A 86 0.09 -5.30 -1.90
N TRP A 87 0.31 -4.53 -0.82
CA TRP A 87 -0.39 -4.71 0.44
C TRP A 87 -1.90 -4.59 0.29
N ARG A 88 -2.37 -3.70 -0.58
CA ARG A 88 -3.81 -3.58 -0.87
C ARG A 88 -4.36 -4.86 -1.49
N CYS A 89 -3.67 -5.47 -2.45
CA CYS A 89 -4.10 -6.75 -3.03
C CYS A 89 -4.18 -7.85 -1.96
N GLU A 90 -3.16 -7.95 -1.10
CA GLU A 90 -3.12 -8.94 -0.01
C GLU A 90 -4.24 -8.75 1.02
N VAL A 91 -4.66 -7.51 1.27
CA VAL A 91 -5.78 -7.20 2.19
C VAL A 91 -7.14 -7.43 1.51
N GLN A 92 -7.24 -7.28 0.19
CA GLN A 92 -8.47 -7.47 -0.58
C GLN A 92 -8.71 -8.93 -1.00
N GLU A 93 -7.71 -9.81 -0.94
CA GLU A 93 -7.88 -11.26 -1.10
C GLU A 93 -8.01 -11.96 0.27
N PRO A 94 -9.23 -12.22 0.77
CA PRO A 94 -9.40 -12.99 1.98
C PRO A 94 -9.17 -14.48 1.66
N GLY A 95 -7.91 -14.93 1.59
CA GLY A 95 -7.65 -16.38 1.48
C GLY A 95 -6.26 -16.88 1.06
N ALA A 96 -5.38 -16.08 0.46
CA ALA A 96 -4.21 -16.66 -0.23
C ALA A 96 -3.07 -17.18 0.69
N LEU A 97 -3.04 -16.82 1.98
CA LEU A 97 -1.96 -17.22 2.91
C LEU A 97 -2.38 -18.29 3.96
N GLY A 98 -3.59 -18.84 3.86
CA GLY A 98 -4.06 -19.94 4.72
C GLY A 98 -4.10 -21.32 4.04
N ALA A 99 -3.88 -21.37 2.73
CA ALA A 99 -3.98 -22.59 1.91
C ALA A 99 -2.63 -23.07 1.37
N VAL A 100 -1.52 -22.74 2.04
CA VAL A 100 -0.31 -23.58 1.89
C VAL A 100 -0.61 -24.85 2.68
N GLY A 101 -1.18 -25.81 1.96
CA GLY A 101 -1.41 -27.16 2.44
C GLY A 101 -0.11 -27.70 3.01
N TRP A 102 -0.09 -27.90 4.32
CA TRP A 102 0.77 -28.90 4.92
C TRP A 102 0.42 -30.23 4.23
N PRO A 103 1.37 -30.94 3.60
CA PRO A 103 1.08 -32.29 3.15
C PRO A 103 0.97 -33.18 4.39
N SER A 104 -0.25 -33.34 4.91
CA SER A 104 -0.62 -34.47 5.75
C SER A 104 -0.73 -35.72 4.88
N GLY A 105 0.39 -36.18 4.32
CA GLY A 105 0.60 -37.62 4.09
C GLY A 105 1.02 -38.21 5.43
N LEU A 106 0.53 -39.35 5.92
CA LEU A 106 -0.01 -40.53 5.26
C LEU A 106 -1.03 -41.17 6.21
N ALA A 107 -2.27 -41.35 5.77
CA ALA A 107 -3.08 -42.47 6.23
C ALA A 107 -3.14 -43.47 5.07
N SER A 108 -2.06 -44.23 4.92
CA SER A 108 -1.98 -45.32 3.96
C SER A 108 -2.88 -46.44 4.45
N ALA A 109 -3.91 -46.74 3.66
CA ALA A 109 -4.69 -47.96 3.78
C ALA A 109 -3.81 -49.18 3.48
N ALA A 110 -3.75 -50.11 4.43
CA ALA A 110 -3.38 -51.53 4.32
C ALA A 110 -3.57 -52.10 5.74
N SER A 111 -4.34 -53.16 6.03
CA SER A 111 -5.06 -54.18 5.27
C SER A 111 -6.22 -54.68 6.12
#